data_AF-A0A8J2P0I5-F1
#
_entry.id   AF-A0A8J2P0I5-F1
#
_cell.length_a   1.000
_cell.length_b   1.000
_cell.length_c   1.000
_cell.angle_alpha   90.00
_cell.angle_beta   90.00
_cell.angle_gamma   90.00
#
_symmetry.space_group_name_H-M   'P 1'
#
loop_
_entity.id
_entity.type
_entity.pdbx_description
1 polymer ?
#
loop_
_entity_poly.entity_id
_entity_poly.type
_entity_poly.pdbx_seq_one_letter_code
_entity_poly.pdbx_strand_id
1 'polypeptide(L)' 'PPETASATVEIHVTDENDEDPKFTKRNLVTEMSESEMPEFSVLKLTAWDPDEESDLEYDISCPCR' A
#
# COMPACT_ATOMS: atom_id res chain seq x y z
N PRO A 1 -39.75 -32.24 -31.09
CA PRO A 1 -39.79 -31.68 -29.72
C PRO A 1 -38.74 -30.57 -29.57
N PRO A 2 -39.01 -29.46 -28.87
CA PRO A 2 -37.97 -28.47 -28.60
C PRO A 2 -37.06 -28.99 -27.48
N GLU A 3 -35.75 -29.02 -27.73
CA GLU A 3 -34.76 -29.32 -26.70
C GLU A 3 -34.15 -28.00 -26.22
N THR A 4 -34.21 -27.79 -24.91
CA THR A 4 -33.55 -26.68 -24.23
C THR A 4 -32.50 -27.24 -23.30
N ALA A 5 -31.27 -26.76 -23.45
CA ALA A 5 -30.16 -27.06 -22.54
C ALA A 5 -29.65 -25.74 -21.93
N SER A 6 -29.36 -25.77 -20.64
CA SER A 6 -28.78 -24.65 -19.90
C SER A 6 -27.40 -25.05 -19.39
N ALA A 7 -26.47 -24.10 -19.34
CA ALA A 7 -25.13 -24.28 -18.77
C ALA A 7 -24.86 -23.17 -17.75
N THR A 8 -24.13 -23.52 -16.68
CA THR A 8 -23.67 -22.55 -15.67
C THR A 8 -22.25 -22.14 -16.04
N VAL A 9 -21.99 -20.83 -16.02
CA VAL A 9 -20.65 -20.26 -16.21
C VAL A 9 -20.22 -19.63 -14.88
N GLU A 10 -19.04 -20.02 -14.42
CA GLU A 10 -18.41 -19.42 -13.24
C GLU A 10 -17.35 -18.42 -13.72
N ILE A 11 -17.43 -17.19 -13.22
CA ILE A 11 -16.51 -16.11 -13.56
C ILE A 11 -15.68 -15.82 -12.32
N HIS A 12 -14.37 -15.97 -12.43
CA HIS A 12 -13.41 -15.56 -11.42
C HIS A 12 -12.78 -14.25 -11.87
N VAL A 13 -12.81 -13.24 -11.00
CA VAL A 13 -12.11 -11.98 -11.21
C VAL A 13 -10.83 -12.06 -10.39
N THR A 14 -9.69 -11.84 -11.04
CA THR A 14 -8.39 -11.71 -10.39
C THR A 14 -8.11 -10.24 -10.16
N ASP A 15 -7.56 -9.92 -8.99
CA ASP A 15 -7.07 -8.59 -8.68
C ASP A 15 -5.73 -8.37 -9.39
N GLU A 16 -5.51 -7.16 -9.90
CA GLU A 16 -4.24 -6.75 -10.50
C GLU A 16 -3.71 -5.59 -9.66
N ASN A 17 -2.39 -5.47 -9.50
CA ASN A 17 -1.80 -4.35 -8.78
C ASN A 17 -1.85 -3.08 -9.64
N ASP A 18 -2.91 -2.29 -9.47
CA ASP A 18 -3.19 -1.07 -10.24
C ASP A 18 -3.47 0.17 -9.38
N GLU A 19 -3.46 0.05 -8.06
CA GLU A 19 -3.60 1.18 -7.13
C GLU A 19 -2.30 1.46 -6.37
N ASP A 20 -1.77 2.68 -6.51
CA ASP A 20 -0.54 3.05 -5.79
C ASP A 20 -0.75 3.10 -4.25
N PRO A 21 0.29 2.70 -3.47
CA PRO A 21 0.26 2.78 -2.03
C PRO A 21 0.21 4.24 -1.54
N LYS A 22 -0.63 4.49 -0.54
CA LYS A 22 -0.89 5.85 -0.01
C LYS A 22 -0.58 5.93 1.47
N PHE A 23 0.23 6.92 1.86
CA PHE A 23 0.46 7.20 3.28
C PHE A 23 -0.83 7.63 3.99
N THR A 24 -1.06 7.10 5.19
CA THR A 24 -2.22 7.48 6.03
C THR A 24 -2.21 8.96 6.41
N LYS A 25 -1.01 9.56 6.48
CA LYS A 25 -0.81 11.00 6.77
C LYS A 25 0.05 11.63 5.68
N ARG A 26 -0.47 12.67 5.03
CA ARG A 26 0.20 13.36 3.90
C ARG A 26 1.30 14.33 4.33
N ASN A 27 1.08 15.04 5.44
CA ASN A 27 2.04 15.99 5.99
C ASN A 27 2.32 15.57 7.42
N LEU A 28 3.59 15.30 7.71
CA LEU A 28 4.02 15.02 9.06
C LEU A 28 5.24 15.85 9.41
N VAL A 29 5.12 16.57 10.52
CA VAL A 29 6.22 17.29 11.14
C VAL A 29 6.41 16.66 12.51
N THR A 30 7.65 16.31 12.82
CA THR A 30 8.05 15.82 14.15
C THR A 30 9.29 16.56 14.58
N GLU A 31 9.43 16.77 15.87
CA GLU A 31 10.57 17.44 16.48
C GLU A 31 11.31 16.42 17.34
N MET A 32 12.64 16.49 17.34
CA MET A 32 13.48 15.64 18.17
C MET A 32 14.57 16.45 18.85
N SER A 33 14.98 16.01 20.03
CA SER A 33 16.14 16.60 20.69
C SER A 33 17.43 16.18 19.97
N GLU A 34 18.39 17.10 19.86
CA GLU A 34 19.74 16.77 19.39
C GLU A 34 20.50 15.85 20.36
N SER A 35 20.03 15.77 21.61
CA SER A 35 20.64 14.94 22.66
C SER A 35 20.14 13.49 22.69
N GLU A 36 19.32 13.07 21.73
CA GLU A 36 18.81 11.71 21.66
C GLU A 36 19.93 10.70 21.34
N MET A 37 19.76 9.47 21.82
CA MET A 37 20.72 8.39 21.58
C MET A 37 20.62 7.87 20.14
N PRO A 38 21.70 7.28 19.59
CA PRO A 38 21.62 6.51 18.36
C PRO A 38 20.52 5.45 18.45
N GLU A 39 19.92 5.13 17.31
CA GLU A 39 18.77 4.21 17.19
C GLU A 39 17.46 4.73 17.81
N PHE A 40 17.41 6.00 18.21
CA PHE A 40 16.15 6.62 18.61
C PHE A 40 15.14 6.60 17.46
N SER A 41 13.95 6.06 17.74
CA SER A 41 12.86 6.01 16.78
C SER A 41 12.21 7.39 16.65
N VAL A 42 12.43 8.05 15.51
CA VAL A 42 11.91 9.39 15.23
C VAL A 42 10.42 9.36 14.89
N LEU A 43 10.03 8.38 14.08
CA LEU A 43 8.70 8.32 13.47
C LEU A 43 8.39 6.90 12.96
N LYS A 44 7.13 6.50 13.10
CA LYS A 44 6.52 5.40 12.36
C LYS A 44 5.53 5.93 11.32
N LEU A 45 5.78 5.61 10.06
CA LEU A 45 4.83 5.84 8.96
C LEU A 45 4.05 4.57 8.65
N THR A 46 2.88 4.75 8.04
CA THR A 46 2.05 3.67 7.54
C THR A 46 1.51 4.10 6.19
N ALA A 47 1.74 3.27 5.18
CA ALA A 47 1.09 3.34 3.88
C ALA A 47 0.05 2.21 3.76
N TRP A 48 -0.94 2.42 2.91
CA TRP A 48 -2.01 1.48 2.63
C TRP A 48 -2.21 1.37 1.12
N ASP A 49 -2.40 0.14 0.69
CA ASP A 49 -2.61 -0.27 -0.69
C ASP A 49 -3.83 -1.21 -0.69
N PRO A 50 -4.86 -0.95 -1.53
CA PRO A 50 -6.09 -1.75 -1.56
C PRO A 50 -5.95 -3.10 -2.27
N ASP A 51 -4.88 -3.32 -3.02
CA ASP A 51 -4.74 -4.47 -3.91
C ASP A 51 -4.44 -5.75 -3.10
N GLU A 52 -4.69 -6.92 -3.70
CA GLU A 52 -4.39 -8.22 -3.10
C GLU A 52 -2.87 -8.40 -2.93
N GLU A 53 -2.09 -7.85 -3.86
CA GLU A 53 -0.63 -7.83 -3.85
C GLU A 53 -0.09 -6.51 -3.22
N SER A 54 -0.26 -6.37 -1.91
CA SER A 54 0.00 -5.12 -1.15
C SER A 54 1.33 -5.09 -0.37
N ASP A 55 2.40 -5.71 -0.87
CA ASP A 55 3.72 -5.68 -0.21
C ASP A 55 4.39 -4.30 -0.34
N LEU A 56 4.85 -3.74 0.79
CA LEU A 56 5.34 -2.35 0.86
C LEU A 56 6.82 -2.26 1.21
N GLU A 57 7.57 -1.49 0.41
CA GLU A 57 8.95 -1.08 0.70
C GLU A 57 9.02 0.44 0.92
N TYR A 58 9.82 0.86 1.91
CA TYR A 58 9.96 2.26 2.30
C TYR A 58 11.39 2.75 2.05
N ASP A 59 11.55 3.88 1.34
CA ASP A 59 12.83 4.52 1.06
C ASP A 59 12.85 5.98 1.54
N ILE A 60 14.03 6.46 1.95
CA ILE A 60 14.26 7.87 2.29
C ILE A 60 15.05 8.52 1.15
N SER A 61 14.32 9.19 0.25
CA SER A 61 14.95 9.99 -0.80
C SER A 61 15.32 11.38 -0.27
N CYS A 62 16.62 11.66 -0.22
CA CYS A 62 17.07 13.05 -0.12
C CYS A 62 16.77 13.74 -1.44
N PRO A 63 16.08 14.90 -1.47
CA PRO A 63 15.97 15.66 -2.71
C PRO A 63 17.39 16.06 -3.15
N CYS A 64 17.82 15.53 -4.30
CA CYS A 64 19.04 15.98 -4.94
C CYS A 64 18.97 17.49 -5.15
N ARG A 65 20.04 18.19 -4.75
CA ARG A 65 20.17 19.65 -4.80
C ARG A 65 20.36 20.17 -6.22
#